data_AF-A0A9P7XEW9-F1
#
_entry.id   AF-A0A9P7XEW9-F1
#
_cell.length_a   1.000
_cell.length_b   1.000
_cell.length_c   1.000
_cell.angle_alpha   90.00
_cell.angle_beta   90.00
_cell.angle_gamma   90.00
#
_symmetry.space_group_name_H-M   'P 1'
#
loop_
_entity.id
_entity.type
_entity.pdbx_description
1 polymer ?
#
loop_
_entity_poly.entity_id
_entity_poly.type
_entity_poly.pdbx_seq_one_letter_code
_entity_poly.pdbx_strand_id
1 'polypeptide(L)'
;MPPTPTNTQTASTSAAASQSPPTTRVEPIPLGKGTSRVSGKFWKEKRGPTKRSHLSPAVKSKSFAQRKELQTKEMAVRQYIKDLKQEKEAKDAARKQAITDRKKAHAEEERLEAMKAKMGARRLDRLRRRQGRSKKINQ
;
A
#
# COMPACT_ATOMS: atom_id res chain seq x y z
N MET A 1 51.01 32.89 -4.37
CA MET A 1 50.48 31.62 -3.83
C MET A 1 50.16 31.85 -2.36
N PRO A 2 48.90 31.72 -1.93
CA PRO A 2 48.50 32.06 -0.57
C PRO A 2 48.87 30.95 0.44
N PRO A 3 49.34 31.27 1.65
CA PRO A 3 49.47 30.30 2.72
C PRO A 3 48.09 29.91 3.27
N THR A 4 47.92 28.61 3.46
CA THR A 4 46.71 27.94 3.97
C THR A 4 46.41 28.31 5.42
N PRO A 5 45.15 28.53 5.82
CA PRO A 5 44.80 28.66 7.23
C PRO A 5 44.78 27.30 7.94
N THR A 6 45.59 27.18 8.99
CA THR A 6 45.58 26.11 10.01
C THR A 6 44.31 26.21 10.84
N ASN A 7 43.38 25.28 10.64
CA ASN A 7 42.19 25.16 11.49
C ASN A 7 42.46 24.14 12.61
N THR A 8 42.80 24.64 13.79
CA THR A 8 43.02 23.85 15.00
C THR A 8 41.66 23.58 15.65
N GLN A 9 41.22 22.32 15.64
CA GLN A 9 40.02 21.87 16.35
C GLN A 9 40.31 21.85 17.86
N THR A 10 39.93 22.89 18.58
CA THR A 10 39.77 22.84 20.04
C THR A 10 38.46 22.12 20.35
N ALA A 11 38.59 20.88 20.82
CA ALA A 11 37.51 20.12 21.42
C ALA A 11 37.07 20.80 22.72
N SER A 12 35.95 21.52 22.68
CA SER A 12 35.21 21.95 23.86
C SER A 12 34.19 20.87 24.21
N THR A 13 34.58 20.01 25.15
CA THR A 13 33.67 19.12 25.87
C THR A 13 32.76 19.96 26.77
N SER A 14 31.58 20.33 26.27
CA SER A 14 30.54 20.96 27.08
C SER A 14 29.49 19.91 27.49
N ALA A 15 29.63 19.50 28.76
CA ALA A 15 28.60 19.14 29.72
C ALA A 15 27.25 18.64 29.18
N ALA A 16 26.95 17.39 29.55
CA ALA A 16 25.63 16.78 29.52
C ALA A 16 24.60 17.66 30.26
N ALA A 17 23.78 18.36 29.48
CA ALA A 17 22.51 18.90 29.94
C ALA A 17 21.42 17.89 29.62
N SER A 18 20.91 17.25 30.67
CA SER A 18 19.74 16.37 30.66
C SER A 18 18.53 17.13 30.13
N GLN A 19 18.26 17.01 28.82
CA GLN A 19 17.01 17.48 28.24
C GLN A 19 16.01 16.32 28.25
N SER A 20 15.02 16.46 29.13
CA SER A 20 13.80 15.65 29.15
C SER A 20 13.18 15.54 27.75
N PRO A 21 12.55 14.40 27.41
CA PRO A 21 11.98 14.21 26.07
C PRO A 21 10.95 15.31 25.78
N PRO A 22 10.91 15.87 24.56
CA PRO A 22 9.81 16.75 24.17
C PRO A 22 8.53 15.91 24.20
N THR A 23 7.73 16.12 25.24
CA THR A 23 6.35 15.64 25.26
C THR A 23 5.60 16.46 24.23
N THR A 24 5.61 15.98 22.98
CA THR A 24 4.68 16.42 21.95
C THR A 24 3.30 16.03 22.44
N ARG A 25 2.64 16.97 23.13
CA ARG A 25 1.23 16.89 23.47
C ARG A 25 0.46 16.81 22.15
N VAL A 26 0.16 15.58 21.73
CA VAL A 26 -0.74 15.33 20.61
C VAL A 26 -2.10 15.85 21.07
N GLU A 27 -2.51 17.00 20.53
CA GLU A 27 -3.88 17.50 20.65
C GLU A 27 -4.82 16.37 20.22
N PRO A 28 -5.76 15.93 21.07
CA PRO A 28 -6.63 14.81 20.73
C PRO A 28 -7.48 15.21 19.52
N ILE A 29 -7.31 14.45 18.43
CA ILE A 29 -8.18 14.54 17.26
C ILE A 29 -9.61 14.32 17.76
N PRO A 30 -10.53 15.29 17.57
CA PRO A 30 -11.90 15.13 18.06
C PRO A 30 -12.49 13.89 17.39
N LEU A 31 -12.86 12.89 18.19
CA LEU A 31 -13.57 11.70 17.71
C LEU A 31 -14.78 12.16 16.89
N GLY A 32 -14.93 11.57 15.70
CA GLY A 32 -16.07 11.83 14.81
C GLY A 32 -17.38 11.77 15.60
N LYS A 33 -18.20 12.82 15.46
CA LYS A 33 -19.45 12.96 16.21
C LYS A 33 -20.39 11.80 15.91
N GLY A 34 -20.57 10.93 16.91
CA GLY A 34 -21.65 9.94 16.90
C GLY A 34 -21.36 8.65 17.65
N THR A 35 -21.02 8.70 18.94
CA THR A 35 -21.13 7.51 19.82
C THR A 35 -20.99 7.88 21.31
N SER A 36 -21.96 8.61 21.87
CA SER A 36 -22.14 8.59 23.32
C SER A 36 -23.61 8.60 23.69
N ARG A 37 -23.99 7.61 24.51
CA ARG A 37 -25.35 7.34 25.01
C ARG A 37 -25.72 8.32 26.13
N VAL A 38 -25.62 9.61 25.88
CA VAL A 38 -26.22 10.63 26.74
C VAL A 38 -27.49 11.10 26.05
N SER A 39 -28.53 11.54 26.75
CA SER A 39 -29.79 11.96 26.12
C SER A 39 -29.64 13.32 25.44
N GLY A 40 -29.84 13.38 24.13
CA GLY A 40 -29.75 14.62 23.34
C GLY A 40 -29.71 14.38 21.83
N LYS A 41 -29.92 15.44 21.05
CA LYS A 41 -30.01 15.41 19.57
C LYS A 41 -28.62 15.43 18.91
N PHE A 42 -27.67 14.61 19.36
CA PHE A 42 -26.32 14.55 18.78
C PHE A 42 -26.29 13.87 17.40
N TRP A 43 -27.30 13.06 17.10
CA TRP A 43 -27.52 12.46 15.78
C TRP A 43 -28.06 13.46 14.75
N LYS A 44 -28.56 14.62 15.19
CA LYS A 44 -28.95 15.70 14.29
C LYS A 44 -27.71 16.52 13.96
N GLU A 45 -27.37 16.58 12.68
CA GLU A 45 -26.34 17.49 12.20
C GLU A 45 -26.68 18.94 12.59
N LYS A 46 -25.69 19.69 13.10
CA LYS A 46 -25.86 21.13 13.32
C LYS A 46 -26.10 21.80 11.97
N ARG A 47 -27.32 22.27 11.73
CA ARG A 47 -27.69 22.98 10.50
C ARG A 47 -27.04 24.36 10.52
N GLY A 48 -26.08 24.57 9.61
CA GLY A 48 -25.52 25.89 9.34
C GLY A 48 -26.48 26.75 8.51
N PRO A 49 -26.22 28.06 8.37
CA PRO A 49 -26.99 28.93 7.50
C PRO A 49 -26.94 28.44 6.05
N THR A 50 -28.08 28.47 5.36
CA THR A 50 -28.17 28.10 3.94
C THR A 50 -27.30 29.03 3.10
N LYS A 51 -26.32 28.46 2.38
CA LYS A 51 -25.49 29.23 1.45
C LYS A 51 -26.35 29.73 0.28
N ARG A 52 -26.53 31.06 0.16
CA ARG A 52 -27.32 31.66 -0.92
C ARG A 52 -26.70 31.52 -2.32
N SER A 53 -25.38 31.34 -2.42
CA SER A 53 -24.66 31.32 -3.71
C SER A 53 -24.02 29.95 -3.97
N HIS A 54 -24.39 29.35 -5.10
CA HIS A 54 -23.82 28.10 -5.63
C HIS A 54 -22.52 28.30 -6.42
N LEU A 55 -22.00 29.53 -6.50
CA LEU A 55 -20.74 29.80 -7.20
C LEU A 55 -19.56 29.13 -6.49
N SER A 56 -18.60 28.62 -7.27
CA SER A 56 -17.35 28.05 -6.77
C SER A 56 -16.54 29.08 -5.97
N PRO A 57 -15.78 28.68 -4.93
CA PRO A 57 -14.87 29.56 -4.19
C PRO A 57 -13.91 30.32 -5.09
N ALA A 58 -13.44 29.71 -6.18
CA ALA A 58 -12.57 30.36 -7.15
C ALA A 58 -13.28 31.54 -7.85
N VAL A 59 -14.54 31.39 -8.25
CA VAL A 59 -15.33 32.45 -8.92
C VAL A 59 -15.70 33.56 -7.94
N LYS A 60 -15.84 33.24 -6.65
CA LYS A 60 -16.09 34.23 -5.58
C LYS A 60 -14.89 35.12 -5.28
N SER A 61 -13.68 34.73 -5.69
CA SER A 61 -12.48 35.56 -5.50
C SER A 61 -12.41 36.67 -6.54
N LYS A 62 -12.18 37.91 -6.08
CA LYS A 62 -12.13 39.11 -6.94
C LYS A 62 -10.83 39.19 -7.76
N SER A 63 -9.73 38.64 -7.25
CA SER A 63 -8.42 38.69 -7.93
C SER A 63 -8.12 37.40 -8.70
N PHE A 64 -7.46 37.54 -9.86
CA PHE A 64 -6.98 36.39 -10.63
C PHE A 64 -5.86 35.63 -9.92
N ALA A 65 -4.99 36.33 -9.19
CA ALA A 65 -3.90 35.74 -8.42
C ALA A 65 -4.42 34.70 -7.40
N GLN A 66 -5.46 35.05 -6.63
CA GLN A 66 -6.09 34.12 -5.69
C GLN A 66 -6.68 32.88 -6.37
N ARG A 67 -7.25 33.03 -7.57
CA ARG A 67 -7.72 31.86 -8.36
C ARG A 67 -6.58 30.94 -8.74
N LYS A 68 -5.44 31.51 -9.16
CA LYS A 68 -4.25 30.74 -9.53
C LYS A 68 -3.68 29.99 -8.33
N GLU A 69 -3.59 30.62 -7.17
CA GLU A 69 -3.14 29.96 -5.94
C GLU A 69 -4.06 28.81 -5.51
N LEU A 70 -5.37 28.96 -5.64
CA LEU A 70 -6.31 27.87 -5.34
C LEU A 70 -6.14 26.72 -6.33
N GLN A 71 -5.99 27.01 -7.61
CA GLN A 71 -5.74 26.00 -8.64
C GLN A 71 -4.43 25.24 -8.40
N THR A 72 -3.33 25.93 -8.05
CA THR A 72 -2.05 25.26 -7.78
C THR A 72 -2.15 24.36 -6.55
N LYS A 73 -2.83 24.80 -5.49
CA LYS A 73 -3.12 23.97 -4.30
C LYS A 73 -3.95 22.74 -4.66
N GLU A 74 -5.02 22.91 -5.45
CA GLU A 74 -5.83 21.78 -5.91
C GLU A 74 -5.04 20.79 -6.76
N MET A 75 -4.17 21.27 -7.64
CA MET A 75 -3.30 20.40 -8.44
C MET A 75 -2.32 19.62 -7.58
N ALA A 76 -1.70 20.27 -6.58
CA ALA A 76 -0.81 19.60 -5.64
C ALA A 76 -1.53 18.50 -4.85
N VAL A 77 -2.75 18.77 -4.36
CA VAL A 77 -3.56 17.76 -3.65
C VAL A 77 -3.94 16.61 -4.59
N ARG A 78 -4.33 16.89 -5.83
CA ARG A 78 -4.66 15.85 -6.81
C ARG A 78 -3.46 14.99 -7.16
N GLN A 79 -2.27 15.58 -7.29
CA GLN A 79 -1.04 14.83 -7.53
C GLN A 79 -0.76 13.90 -6.34
N TYR A 80 -0.80 14.42 -5.12
CA TYR A 80 -0.61 13.62 -3.91
C TYR A 80 -1.61 12.44 -3.82
N ILE A 81 -2.88 12.67 -4.13
CA ILE A 81 -3.89 11.60 -4.16
C ILE A 81 -3.57 10.54 -5.23
N LYS A 82 -3.07 10.95 -6.40
CA LYS A 82 -2.66 10.01 -7.45
C LYS A 82 -1.48 9.16 -7.00
N ASP A 83 -0.46 9.80 -6.42
CA ASP A 83 0.74 9.11 -5.94
C ASP A 83 0.36 8.04 -4.90
N LEU A 84 -0.49 8.38 -3.93
CA LEU A 84 -0.99 7.42 -2.94
C LEU A 84 -1.78 6.24 -3.54
N LYS A 85 -2.60 6.50 -4.56
CA LYS A 85 -3.34 5.44 -5.26
C LYS A 85 -2.41 4.54 -6.05
N GLN A 86 -1.44 5.11 -6.76
CA GLN A 86 -0.46 4.36 -7.54
C GLN A 86 0.39 3.46 -6.63
N GLU A 87 0.84 3.94 -5.48
CA GLU A 87 1.58 3.12 -4.51
C GLU A 87 0.76 1.93 -4.01
N LYS A 88 -0.54 2.16 -3.73
CA LYS A 88 -1.44 1.09 -3.29
C LYS A 88 -1.69 0.06 -4.39
N GLU A 89 -1.99 0.53 -5.59
CA GLU A 89 -2.24 -0.33 -6.76
C GLU A 89 -0.99 -1.14 -7.14
N ALA A 90 0.21 -0.55 -7.04
CA ALA A 90 1.48 -1.25 -7.27
C ALA A 90 1.69 -2.39 -6.27
N LYS A 91 1.41 -2.16 -4.98
CA LYS A 91 1.48 -3.21 -3.93
C LYS A 91 0.50 -4.34 -4.20
N ASP A 92 -0.75 -4.01 -4.54
CA ASP A 92 -1.77 -5.01 -4.87
C ASP A 92 -1.43 -5.80 -6.14
N ALA A 93 -0.88 -5.13 -7.16
CA ALA A 93 -0.41 -5.75 -8.38
C ALA A 93 0.75 -6.71 -8.12
N ALA A 94 1.75 -6.30 -7.34
CA ALA A 94 2.88 -7.15 -6.96
C ALA A 94 2.42 -8.41 -6.20
N ARG A 95 1.45 -8.26 -5.28
CA ARG A 95 0.86 -9.40 -4.58
C ARG A 95 0.15 -10.36 -5.54
N LYS A 96 -0.64 -9.83 -6.48
CA LYS A 96 -1.34 -10.63 -7.49
C LYS A 96 -0.35 -11.38 -8.38
N GLN A 97 0.70 -10.71 -8.85
CA GLN A 97 1.76 -11.30 -9.67
C GLN A 97 2.45 -12.46 -8.93
N ALA A 98 2.88 -12.26 -7.69
CA ALA A 98 3.50 -13.32 -6.89
C ALA A 98 2.58 -14.55 -6.72
N ILE A 99 1.28 -14.34 -6.53
CA ILE A 99 0.31 -15.45 -6.44
C ILE A 99 0.15 -16.14 -7.79
N THR A 100 0.04 -15.39 -8.88
CA THR A 100 -0.09 -15.99 -10.22
C THR A 100 1.15 -16.77 -10.61
N ASP A 101 2.33 -16.30 -10.25
CA ASP A 101 3.59 -16.95 -10.59
C ASP A 101 3.76 -18.25 -9.80
N ARG A 102 3.41 -18.25 -8.51
CA ARG A 102 3.35 -19.49 -7.70
C ARG A 102 2.38 -20.52 -8.28
N LYS A 103 1.19 -20.09 -8.70
CA LYS A 103 0.19 -20.99 -9.31
C LYS A 103 0.67 -21.54 -10.64
N LYS A 104 1.33 -20.72 -11.47
CA LYS A 104 1.90 -21.17 -12.75
C LYS A 104 3.02 -22.18 -12.54
N ALA A 105 3.94 -21.91 -11.60
CA ALA A 105 5.02 -22.84 -11.27
C ALA A 105 4.47 -24.20 -10.81
N HIS A 106 3.50 -24.20 -9.89
CA HIS A 106 2.88 -25.44 -9.41
C HIS A 106 2.16 -26.21 -10.53
N ALA A 107 1.41 -25.51 -11.38
CA ALA A 107 0.71 -26.14 -12.51
C ALA A 107 1.68 -26.74 -13.53
N GLU A 108 2.85 -26.13 -13.73
CA GLU A 108 3.91 -26.67 -14.58
C GLU A 108 4.54 -27.92 -13.97
N GLU A 109 4.84 -27.89 -12.67
CA GLU A 109 5.34 -29.06 -11.93
C GLU A 109 4.35 -30.24 -11.99
N GLU A 110 3.08 -30.00 -11.69
CA GLU A 110 2.01 -31.02 -11.79
C GLU A 110 1.89 -31.60 -13.20
N ARG A 111 1.99 -30.75 -14.23
CA ARG A 111 1.96 -31.20 -15.63
C ARG A 111 3.15 -32.10 -15.96
N LEU A 112 4.35 -31.73 -15.50
CA LEU A 112 5.57 -32.52 -15.71
C LEU A 112 5.49 -33.84 -14.95
N GLU A 113 4.98 -33.84 -13.72
CA GLU A 113 4.78 -35.04 -12.92
C GLU A 113 3.76 -35.97 -13.58
N ALA A 114 2.61 -35.45 -14.03
CA ALA A 114 1.61 -36.23 -14.74
C ALA A 114 2.18 -36.86 -16.03
N MET A 115 3.04 -36.14 -16.76
CA MET A 115 3.72 -36.67 -17.94
C MET A 115 4.72 -37.78 -17.57
N LYS A 116 5.51 -37.59 -16.51
CA LYS A 116 6.43 -38.62 -15.98
C LYS A 116 5.67 -39.87 -15.54
N ALA A 117 4.58 -39.71 -14.80
CA ALA A 117 3.72 -40.79 -14.34
C ALA A 117 3.11 -41.55 -15.53
N LYS A 118 2.63 -40.84 -16.56
CA LYS A 118 2.13 -41.47 -17.80
C LYS A 118 3.22 -42.29 -18.51
N MET A 119 4.45 -41.80 -18.56
CA MET A 119 5.57 -42.53 -19.17
C MET A 119 5.99 -43.74 -18.33
N GLY A 120 6.02 -43.60 -17.01
CA GLY A 120 6.23 -44.69 -16.06
C GLY A 120 5.18 -45.80 -16.20
N ALA A 121 3.90 -45.42 -16.25
CA ALA A 121 2.78 -46.35 -16.47
C ALA A 121 2.93 -47.09 -17.82
N ARG A 122 3.27 -46.37 -18.90
CA ARG A 122 3.53 -46.99 -20.21
C ARG A 122 4.68 -48.00 -20.16
N ARG A 123 5.72 -47.74 -19.37
CA ARG A 123 6.84 -48.67 -19.18
C ARG A 123 6.42 -49.91 -18.39
N LEU A 124 5.67 -49.74 -17.30
CA LEU A 124 5.11 -50.84 -16.52
C LEU A 124 4.19 -51.73 -17.37
N ASP A 125 3.34 -51.12 -18.20
CA ASP A 125 2.45 -51.86 -19.10
C ASP A 125 3.21 -52.68 -20.14
N ARG A 126 4.32 -52.14 -20.70
CA ARG A 126 5.19 -52.93 -21.60
C ARG A 126 5.81 -54.12 -20.90
N LEU A 127 6.27 -53.94 -19.66
CA LEU A 127 6.85 -55.00 -18.86
C LEU A 127 5.81 -56.09 -18.55
N ARG A 128 4.59 -55.70 -18.17
CA ARG A 128 3.44 -56.60 -17.96
C ARG A 128 3.11 -57.39 -19.23
N ARG A 129 3.11 -56.75 -20.41
CA ARG A 129 2.91 -57.44 -21.70
C ARG A 129 4.03 -58.44 -22.00
N ARG A 130 5.29 -58.07 -21.77
CA ARG A 130 6.46 -58.96 -21.97
C ARG A 130 6.44 -60.17 -21.04
N GLN A 131 5.94 -60.02 -19.83
CA GLN A 131 5.78 -61.11 -18.86
C GLN A 131 4.66 -62.10 -19.25
N GLY A 132 3.82 -61.81 -20.25
CA GLY A 132 2.83 -62.75 -20.77
C GLY A 132 1.74 -63.19 -19.78
N ARG A 133 1.68 -62.59 -18.58
CA ARG A 133 0.69 -62.89 -17.55
C ARG A 133 -0.69 -62.45 -18.03
N SER A 134 -1.56 -63.40 -18.35
CA SER A 134 -2.98 -63.11 -18.59
C SER A 134 -3.64 -62.69 -17.27
N LYS A 135 -4.60 -61.75 -17.32
CA LYS A 135 -5.32 -61.22 -16.13
C LYS A 135 -6.15 -62.28 -15.37
N LYS A 136 -6.17 -63.54 -15.80
CA LYS A 136 -7.01 -64.60 -15.26
C LYS A 136 -6.27 -65.29 -14.10
N ILE A 137 -6.45 -64.76 -12.90
CA ILE A 137 -6.24 -65.50 -11.64
C ILE A 137 -7.64 -65.61 -11.04
N ASN A 138 -8.21 -66.81 -11.10
CA ASN A 138 -9.36 -67.21 -10.28
C ASN A 138 -8.79 -67.69 -8.94
N GLN A 139 -9.46 -67.29 -7.85
CA GLN A 139 -9.12 -67.50 -6.43
C GLN A 139 -8.05 -66.53 -5.90
#